data_AF-A0A2G8LQH4-F1
#
_entry.id   AF-A0A2G8LQH4-F1
#
_cell.length_a   1.000
_cell.length_b   1.000
_cell.length_c   1.000
_cell.angle_alpha   90.00
_cell.angle_beta   90.00
_cell.angle_gamma   90.00
#
_symmetry.space_group_name_H-M   'P 1'
#
loop_
_entity.id
_entity.type
_entity.pdbx_description
1 polymer ?
#
loop_
_entity_poly.entity_id
_entity_poly.type
_entity_poly.pdbx_seq_one_letter_code
_entity_poly.pdbx_strand_id
1 'polypeptide(L)'
;MKNKEGLDLSSVEFLPADVKDDLSLTSMCQSTKLVLNCVGPYRFFGEAVVKACVENGSHHIDISGEPWFLESMEVKYNQQASEAGVYVVGACGFDSIPAEFGVQFTREKFPGILNSLESYLSLNTGPKGGAVNFGTWHSAIYGFANAKELVALRKENKKEPLPKYTPKLSKGADASVVRRSQGFSIETKKKGQCINGDLRGTCKYSCVRRFVAAPYGKSPGGHMVVVHYGPPGEIG
;
A
#
# COMPACT_ATOMS: atom_id res chain seq x y z
N MET A 1 -2.31 -24.27 -20.34
CA MET A 1 -2.46 -23.13 -21.27
C MET A 1 -1.24 -22.24 -21.07
N LYS A 2 -0.44 -21.93 -22.10
CA LYS A 2 0.82 -21.18 -21.89
C LYS A 2 0.63 -19.69 -22.16
N ASN A 3 1.17 -18.83 -21.31
CA ASN A 3 1.18 -17.38 -21.56
C ASN A 3 2.28 -17.01 -22.58
N LYS A 4 2.39 -15.71 -22.90
CA LYS A 4 3.41 -15.18 -23.83
C LYS A 4 4.87 -15.44 -23.40
N GLU A 5 5.08 -15.71 -22.12
CA GLU A 5 6.38 -16.04 -21.51
C GLU A 5 6.60 -17.57 -21.40
N GLY A 6 5.68 -18.38 -21.92
CA GLY A 6 5.76 -19.84 -21.91
C GLY A 6 5.41 -20.52 -20.58
N LEU A 7 4.92 -19.75 -19.58
CA LEU A 7 4.48 -20.29 -18.29
C LEU A 7 3.17 -21.05 -18.45
N ASP A 8 3.11 -22.28 -17.92
CA ASP A 8 1.89 -23.07 -17.91
C ASP A 8 0.92 -22.57 -16.83
N LEU A 9 -0.23 -22.10 -17.28
CA LEU A 9 -1.35 -21.62 -16.47
C LEU A 9 -2.47 -22.67 -16.35
N SER A 10 -2.24 -23.93 -16.75
CA SER A 10 -3.25 -24.99 -16.66
C SER A 10 -3.77 -25.23 -15.23
N SER A 11 -2.96 -24.94 -14.22
CA SER A 11 -3.29 -25.05 -12.80
C SER A 11 -3.86 -23.76 -12.19
N VAL A 12 -4.00 -22.68 -12.97
CA VAL A 12 -4.53 -21.40 -12.49
C VAL A 12 -6.01 -21.34 -12.81
N GLU A 13 -6.83 -21.29 -11.77
CA GLU A 13 -8.27 -21.11 -11.90
C GLU A 13 -8.59 -19.65 -12.24
N PHE A 14 -9.53 -19.47 -13.17
CA PHE A 14 -10.05 -18.16 -13.54
C PHE A 14 -11.42 -17.95 -12.91
N LEU A 15 -11.55 -16.93 -12.06
CA LEU A 15 -12.81 -16.58 -11.41
C LEU A 15 -13.25 -15.18 -11.87
N PRO A 16 -14.36 -15.06 -12.62
CA PRO A 16 -14.87 -13.76 -13.04
C PRO A 16 -15.46 -13.00 -11.84
N ALA A 17 -15.02 -11.76 -11.64
CA ALA A 17 -15.57 -10.84 -10.66
C ALA A 17 -15.67 -9.44 -11.28
N ASP A 18 -16.85 -8.82 -11.17
CA ASP A 18 -17.10 -7.46 -11.63
C ASP A 18 -17.16 -6.53 -10.41
N VAL A 19 -16.34 -5.48 -10.41
CA VAL A 19 -16.30 -4.47 -9.35
C VAL A 19 -17.61 -3.68 -9.20
N LYS A 20 -18.54 -3.82 -10.16
CA LYS A 20 -19.89 -3.25 -10.11
C LYS A 20 -20.96 -4.23 -9.62
N ASP A 21 -20.60 -5.49 -9.38
CA ASP A 21 -21.49 -6.54 -8.88
C ASP A 21 -21.01 -7.03 -7.50
N ASP A 22 -21.67 -6.53 -6.46
CA ASP A 22 -21.41 -6.87 -5.06
C ASP A 22 -21.49 -8.38 -4.78
N LEU A 23 -22.37 -9.13 -5.48
CA LEU A 23 -22.48 -10.58 -5.30
C LEU A 23 -21.25 -11.30 -5.88
N SER A 24 -20.75 -10.84 -7.02
CA SER A 24 -19.54 -11.39 -7.62
C SER A 24 -18.31 -11.17 -6.73
N LEU A 25 -18.16 -9.97 -6.15
CA LEU A 25 -17.08 -9.66 -5.21
C LEU A 25 -17.21 -10.46 -3.92
N THR A 26 -18.43 -10.63 -3.41
CA THR A 26 -18.71 -11.45 -2.23
C THR A 26 -18.31 -12.90 -2.46
N SER A 27 -18.69 -13.50 -3.59
CA SER A 27 -18.33 -14.87 -3.94
C SER A 27 -16.81 -15.05 -4.09
N MET A 28 -16.13 -14.08 -4.71
CA MET A 28 -14.66 -14.06 -4.82
C MET A 28 -13.99 -13.97 -3.43
N CYS A 29 -14.45 -13.09 -2.55
CA CYS A 29 -13.88 -12.95 -1.22
C CYS A 29 -14.13 -14.20 -0.36
N GLN A 30 -15.34 -14.76 -0.35
CA GLN A 30 -15.65 -15.96 0.43
C GLN A 30 -14.85 -17.19 0.02
N SER A 31 -14.43 -17.27 -1.24
CA SER A 31 -13.60 -18.37 -1.76
C SER A 31 -12.10 -18.16 -1.55
N THR A 32 -11.66 -17.02 -0.98
CA THR A 32 -10.24 -16.62 -0.93
C THR A 32 -9.79 -16.11 0.43
N LYS A 33 -8.49 -16.23 0.72
CA LYS A 33 -7.90 -15.65 1.94
C LYS A 33 -7.26 -14.31 1.71
N LEU A 34 -6.78 -14.06 0.49
CA LEU A 34 -6.07 -12.85 0.11
C LEU A 34 -6.45 -12.46 -1.32
N VAL A 35 -6.81 -11.19 -1.47
CA VAL A 35 -7.06 -10.53 -2.75
C VAL A 35 -5.89 -9.59 -3.03
N LEU A 36 -5.17 -9.85 -4.11
CA LEU A 36 -4.20 -8.92 -4.69
C LEU A 36 -4.91 -8.08 -5.76
N ASN A 37 -5.27 -6.86 -5.41
CA ASN A 37 -5.99 -5.95 -6.28
C ASN A 37 -5.05 -5.15 -7.17
N CYS A 38 -5.03 -5.47 -8.46
CA CYS A 38 -4.28 -4.77 -9.50
C CYS A 38 -5.18 -3.91 -10.40
N VAL A 39 -6.40 -3.58 -9.96
CA VAL A 39 -7.40 -2.84 -10.74
C VAL A 39 -7.43 -1.36 -10.36
N GLY A 40 -6.78 -0.55 -11.19
CA GLY A 40 -6.84 0.91 -11.12
C GLY A 40 -7.69 1.52 -12.26
N PRO A 41 -8.09 2.80 -12.15
CA PRO A 41 -7.80 3.73 -11.06
C PRO A 41 -8.56 3.41 -9.77
N TYR A 42 -7.84 3.32 -8.65
CA TYR A 42 -8.34 2.84 -7.37
C TYR A 42 -9.37 3.77 -6.75
N ARG A 43 -9.33 5.07 -7.04
CA ARG A 43 -10.36 6.03 -6.64
C ARG A 43 -11.77 5.59 -7.06
N PHE A 44 -11.90 4.89 -8.19
CA PHE A 44 -13.21 4.48 -8.73
C PHE A 44 -13.53 3.03 -8.44
N PHE A 45 -12.52 2.15 -8.48
CA PHE A 45 -12.74 0.69 -8.45
C PHE A 45 -12.21 0.01 -7.18
N GLY A 46 -11.36 0.69 -6.40
CA GLY A 46 -10.68 0.08 -5.27
C GLY A 46 -11.58 -0.13 -4.04
N GLU A 47 -12.48 0.81 -3.76
CA GLU A 47 -13.29 0.79 -2.52
C GLU A 47 -14.22 -0.42 -2.45
N ALA A 48 -14.85 -0.80 -3.57
CA ALA A 48 -15.74 -1.96 -3.62
C ALA A 48 -15.02 -3.26 -3.21
N VAL A 49 -13.77 -3.43 -3.68
CA VAL A 49 -12.96 -4.60 -3.36
C VAL A 49 -12.53 -4.58 -1.89
N VAL A 50 -12.10 -3.43 -1.36
CA VAL A 50 -11.74 -3.29 0.08
C VAL A 50 -12.93 -3.61 0.96
N LYS A 51 -14.11 -3.05 0.65
CA LYS A 51 -15.36 -3.30 1.37
C LYS A 51 -15.69 -4.79 1.40
N ALA A 52 -15.71 -5.44 0.23
CA ALA A 52 -16.02 -6.87 0.12
C ALA A 52 -15.03 -7.74 0.91
N CYS A 53 -13.74 -7.40 0.89
CA CYS A 53 -12.70 -8.08 1.66
C CYS A 53 -12.94 -7.98 3.17
N VAL A 54 -13.20 -6.77 3.67
CA VAL A 54 -13.48 -6.51 5.09
C VAL A 54 -14.75 -7.22 5.56
N GLU A 55 -15.82 -7.19 4.76
CA GLU A 55 -17.11 -7.80 5.11
C GLU A 55 -17.08 -9.34 5.09
N ASN A 56 -16.22 -9.94 4.27
CA ASN A 56 -16.17 -11.41 4.09
C ASN A 56 -14.95 -12.09 4.70
N GLY A 57 -14.09 -11.35 5.41
CA GLY A 57 -12.95 -11.94 6.13
C GLY A 57 -11.73 -12.28 5.26
N SER A 58 -11.60 -11.65 4.08
CA SER A 58 -10.47 -11.84 3.16
C SER A 58 -9.48 -10.70 3.27
N HIS A 59 -8.18 -10.98 3.31
CA HIS A 59 -7.16 -9.95 3.29
C HIS A 59 -7.10 -9.24 1.94
N HIS A 60 -6.72 -7.96 1.95
CA HIS A 60 -6.59 -7.13 0.76
C HIS A 60 -5.17 -6.57 0.66
N ILE A 61 -4.55 -6.69 -0.52
CA ILE A 61 -3.31 -6.02 -0.88
C ILE A 61 -3.50 -5.32 -2.21
N ASP A 62 -2.98 -4.10 -2.37
CA ASP A 62 -2.98 -3.40 -3.66
C ASP A 62 -1.62 -2.80 -4.01
N ILE A 63 -1.48 -2.40 -5.28
CA ILE A 63 -0.32 -1.67 -5.81
C ILE A 63 -0.61 -0.17 -6.00
N SER A 64 -1.60 0.38 -5.30
CA SER A 64 -2.09 1.74 -5.51
C SER A 64 -1.05 2.80 -5.17
N GLY A 65 -0.90 3.77 -6.08
CA GLY A 65 -0.12 4.98 -5.86
C GLY A 65 -0.98 6.20 -5.51
N GLU A 66 -2.27 6.03 -5.21
CA GLU A 66 -3.25 7.12 -5.08
C GLU A 66 -3.44 7.53 -3.60
N PRO A 67 -2.89 8.67 -3.14
CA PRO A 67 -2.89 9.00 -1.71
C PRO A 67 -4.29 9.21 -1.14
N TRP A 68 -5.21 9.74 -1.95
CA TRP A 68 -6.60 9.93 -1.53
C TRP A 68 -7.30 8.60 -1.26
N PHE A 69 -7.12 7.61 -2.15
CA PHE A 69 -7.70 6.28 -1.98
C PHE A 69 -7.13 5.61 -0.72
N LEU A 70 -5.81 5.60 -0.56
CA LEU A 70 -5.15 4.97 0.59
C LEU A 70 -5.62 5.58 1.93
N GLU A 71 -5.66 6.92 2.02
CA GLU A 71 -6.09 7.59 3.25
C GLU A 71 -7.61 7.50 3.47
N SER A 72 -8.42 7.44 2.41
CA SER A 72 -9.88 7.32 2.56
C SER A 72 -10.29 5.92 3.00
N MET A 73 -9.63 4.88 2.48
CA MET A 73 -9.83 3.51 2.94
C MET A 73 -9.46 3.37 4.41
N GLU A 74 -8.37 4.04 4.80
CA GLU A 74 -7.96 4.02 6.20
C GLU A 74 -9.03 4.61 7.12
N VAL A 75 -9.56 5.76 6.75
CA VAL A 75 -10.56 6.47 7.56
C VAL A 75 -11.87 5.69 7.63
N LYS A 76 -12.30 5.10 6.52
CA LYS A 76 -13.60 4.41 6.42
C LYS A 76 -13.59 3.04 7.10
N TYR A 77 -12.52 2.27 6.93
CA TYR A 77 -12.55 0.84 7.24
C TYR A 77 -11.68 0.40 8.43
N ASN A 78 -10.96 1.31 9.14
CA ASN A 78 -9.95 0.89 10.14
C ASN A 78 -10.54 0.01 11.22
N GLN A 79 -11.66 0.48 11.74
CA GLN A 79 -12.34 -0.17 12.84
C GLN A 79 -12.92 -1.52 12.38
N GLN A 80 -13.64 -1.52 11.25
CA GLN A 80 -14.28 -2.72 10.72
C GLN A 80 -13.26 -3.81 10.36
N ALA A 81 -12.16 -3.44 9.70
CA ALA A 81 -11.08 -4.37 9.36
C ALA A 81 -10.42 -4.95 10.62
N SER A 82 -10.19 -4.12 11.65
CA SER A 82 -9.66 -4.57 12.94
C SER A 82 -10.59 -5.55 13.65
N GLU A 83 -11.89 -5.27 13.66
CA GLU A 83 -12.92 -6.12 14.28
C GLU A 83 -13.07 -7.44 13.53
N ALA A 84 -13.01 -7.41 12.19
CA ALA A 84 -13.08 -8.58 11.33
C ALA A 84 -11.78 -9.41 11.32
N GLY A 85 -10.67 -8.87 11.85
CA GLY A 85 -9.37 -9.53 11.77
C GLY A 85 -8.79 -9.58 10.36
N VAL A 86 -9.04 -8.55 9.54
CA VAL A 86 -8.68 -8.49 8.12
C VAL A 86 -7.59 -7.46 7.82
N TYR A 87 -6.42 -7.92 7.39
CA TYR A 87 -5.40 -7.02 6.86
C TYR A 87 -5.82 -6.37 5.53
N VAL A 88 -5.78 -5.05 5.47
CA VAL A 88 -5.95 -4.26 4.24
C VAL A 88 -4.70 -3.41 4.05
N VAL A 89 -3.81 -3.79 3.12
CA VAL A 89 -2.48 -3.19 2.94
C VAL A 89 -2.36 -2.58 1.55
N GLY A 90 -2.31 -1.25 1.48
CA GLY A 90 -2.14 -0.54 0.23
C GLY A 90 -0.68 -0.24 -0.13
N ALA A 91 -0.48 0.24 -1.36
CA ALA A 91 0.80 0.74 -1.86
C ALA A 91 1.93 -0.30 -1.91
N CYS A 92 1.64 -1.55 -2.21
CA CYS A 92 2.63 -2.63 -2.36
C CYS A 92 3.25 -2.68 -3.77
N GLY A 93 3.52 -1.51 -4.35
CA GLY A 93 4.08 -1.35 -5.69
C GLY A 93 5.57 -1.06 -5.72
N PHE A 94 6.09 -0.86 -6.95
CA PHE A 94 7.50 -0.58 -7.23
C PHE A 94 8.06 0.63 -6.48
N ASP A 95 7.28 1.68 -6.28
CA ASP A 95 7.76 2.91 -5.64
C ASP A 95 7.80 2.80 -4.10
N SER A 96 7.19 1.77 -3.52
CA SER A 96 7.08 1.60 -2.06
C SER A 96 7.94 0.47 -1.53
N ILE A 97 7.82 -0.74 -2.10
CA ILE A 97 8.46 -1.94 -1.56
C ILE A 97 9.99 -1.80 -1.48
N PRO A 98 10.71 -1.39 -2.54
CA PRO A 98 12.16 -1.20 -2.48
C PRO A 98 12.59 -0.16 -1.44
N ALA A 99 11.82 0.92 -1.30
CA ALA A 99 12.10 1.96 -0.32
C ALA A 99 11.93 1.42 1.13
N GLU A 100 10.90 0.62 1.38
CA GLU A 100 10.67 -0.02 2.68
C GLU A 100 11.73 -1.07 3.02
N PHE A 101 12.13 -1.90 2.05
CA PHE A 101 13.23 -2.84 2.25
C PHE A 101 14.55 -2.11 2.52
N GLY A 102 14.84 -1.02 1.80
CA GLY A 102 16.01 -0.19 2.05
C GLY A 102 16.05 0.37 3.47
N VAL A 103 14.89 0.79 3.99
CA VAL A 103 14.72 1.22 5.38
C VAL A 103 14.98 0.09 6.36
N GLN A 104 14.32 -1.06 6.19
CA GLN A 104 14.48 -2.20 7.11
C GLN A 104 15.92 -2.69 7.14
N PHE A 105 16.52 -2.88 5.96
CA PHE A 105 17.92 -3.27 5.83
C PHE A 105 18.85 -2.27 6.54
N THR A 106 18.65 -0.96 6.31
CA THR A 106 19.50 0.06 6.94
C THR A 106 19.33 0.03 8.45
N ARG A 107 18.11 -0.10 8.97
CA ARG A 107 17.85 -0.21 10.41
C ARG A 107 18.57 -1.40 11.06
N GLU A 108 18.56 -2.56 10.41
CA GLU A 108 19.20 -3.76 10.93
C GLU A 108 20.74 -3.66 10.93
N LYS A 109 21.31 -2.94 9.96
CA LYS A 109 22.76 -2.84 9.77
C LYS A 109 23.38 -1.59 10.38
N PHE A 110 22.58 -0.58 10.74
CA PHE A 110 23.11 0.67 11.27
C PHE A 110 23.54 0.51 12.73
N PRO A 111 24.82 0.74 13.07
CA PRO A 111 25.29 0.67 14.44
C PRO A 111 24.77 1.89 15.23
N GLY A 112 23.61 1.73 15.87
CA GLY A 112 23.01 2.75 16.73
C GLY A 112 21.55 3.03 16.40
N ILE A 113 21.07 4.21 16.80
CA ILE A 113 19.68 4.62 16.59
C ILE A 113 19.60 5.35 15.25
N LEU A 114 18.91 4.76 14.27
CA LEU A 114 18.64 5.40 12.99
C LEU A 114 17.67 6.57 13.19
N ASN A 115 18.17 7.81 13.09
CA ASN A 115 17.36 9.02 13.21
C ASN A 115 16.56 9.33 11.93
N SER A 116 17.22 9.18 10.77
CA SER A 116 16.68 9.64 9.50
C SER A 116 17.37 8.91 8.34
N LEU A 117 16.59 8.56 7.31
CA LEU A 117 17.08 7.99 6.06
C LEU A 117 16.60 8.84 4.88
N GLU A 118 17.51 9.18 3.98
CA GLU A 118 17.17 9.69 2.65
C GLU A 118 17.42 8.60 1.61
N SER A 119 16.38 8.30 0.85
CA SER A 119 16.48 7.43 -0.33
C SER A 119 16.23 8.25 -1.59
N TYR A 120 16.94 7.86 -2.64
CA TYR A 120 16.99 8.56 -3.91
C TYR A 120 16.63 7.58 -5.02
N LEU A 121 15.73 7.99 -5.91
CA LEU A 121 15.40 7.25 -7.12
C LEU A 121 15.84 8.08 -8.32
N SER A 122 16.64 7.47 -9.19
CA SER A 122 17.00 8.02 -10.50
C SER A 122 16.33 7.20 -11.59
N LEU A 123 15.62 7.88 -12.49
CA LEU A 123 14.94 7.27 -13.61
C LEU A 123 15.75 7.51 -14.88
N ASN A 124 16.29 6.44 -15.45
CA ASN A 124 16.99 6.49 -16.73
C ASN A 124 16.00 6.16 -17.85
N THR A 125 15.69 7.15 -18.68
CA THR A 125 14.83 6.97 -19.85
C THR A 125 15.69 6.75 -21.10
N GLY A 126 15.21 5.90 -22.01
CA GLY A 126 15.90 5.67 -23.29
C GLY A 126 15.67 6.83 -24.26
N PRO A 127 16.24 6.77 -25.49
CA PRO A 127 16.03 7.78 -26.53
C PRO A 127 14.56 8.01 -26.91
N LYS A 128 13.70 7.02 -26.62
CA LYS A 128 12.25 7.06 -26.85
C LYS A 128 11.46 7.64 -25.66
N GLY A 129 12.14 8.11 -24.61
CA GLY A 129 11.54 8.62 -23.39
C GLY A 129 11.19 7.52 -22.37
N GLY A 130 10.42 7.92 -21.35
CA GLY A 130 9.88 7.01 -20.34
C GLY A 130 8.51 6.48 -20.74
N ALA A 131 8.14 5.31 -20.22
CA ALA A 131 6.81 4.73 -20.39
C ALA A 131 6.11 4.64 -19.02
N VAL A 132 4.80 4.88 -19.00
CA VAL A 132 3.95 4.78 -17.82
C VAL A 132 2.76 3.89 -18.17
N ASN A 133 2.37 3.01 -17.24
CA ASN A 133 1.17 2.19 -17.43
C ASN A 133 -0.08 3.08 -17.53
N PHE A 134 -1.04 2.67 -18.36
CA PHE A 134 -2.30 3.40 -18.58
C PHE A 134 -3.06 3.69 -17.28
N GLY A 135 -3.20 2.69 -16.40
CA GLY A 135 -3.82 2.86 -15.09
C GLY A 135 -3.10 3.89 -14.23
N THR A 136 -1.77 3.83 -14.16
CA THR A 136 -0.96 4.82 -13.43
C THR A 136 -1.14 6.24 -13.98
N TRP A 137 -1.20 6.40 -15.31
CA TRP A 137 -1.45 7.69 -15.94
C TRP A 137 -2.82 8.26 -15.58
N HIS A 138 -3.87 7.45 -15.64
CA HIS A 138 -5.21 7.87 -15.23
C HIS A 138 -5.27 8.22 -13.75
N SER A 139 -4.69 7.39 -12.88
CA SER A 139 -4.57 7.66 -11.44
C SER A 139 -3.89 9.01 -11.17
N ALA A 140 -2.84 9.35 -11.92
CA ALA A 140 -2.15 10.64 -11.80
C ALA A 140 -3.08 11.80 -12.19
N ILE A 141 -3.76 11.73 -13.33
CA ILE A 141 -4.69 12.78 -13.79
C ILE A 141 -5.74 13.07 -12.72
N TYR A 142 -6.43 12.03 -12.23
CA TYR A 142 -7.48 12.19 -11.23
C TYR A 142 -6.91 12.58 -9.85
N GLY A 143 -5.71 12.13 -9.51
CA GLY A 143 -4.99 12.57 -8.31
C GLY A 143 -4.78 14.08 -8.29
N PHE A 144 -4.35 14.66 -9.41
CA PHE A 144 -4.17 16.12 -9.54
C PHE A 144 -5.49 16.87 -9.65
N ALA A 145 -6.42 16.38 -10.47
CA ALA A 145 -7.73 17.02 -10.66
C ALA A 145 -8.51 17.13 -9.33
N ASN A 146 -8.38 16.13 -8.45
CA ASN A 146 -9.10 16.06 -7.19
C ASN A 146 -8.21 16.34 -5.96
N ALA A 147 -7.08 17.06 -6.13
CA ALA A 147 -6.13 17.33 -5.04
C ALA A 147 -6.78 18.04 -3.83
N LYS A 148 -7.80 18.89 -4.06
CA LYS A 148 -8.53 19.57 -2.98
C LYS A 148 -9.28 18.60 -2.07
N GLU A 149 -9.76 17.48 -2.59
CA GLU A 149 -10.44 16.46 -1.80
C GLU A 149 -9.48 15.75 -0.84
N LEU A 150 -8.22 15.53 -1.26
CA LEU A 150 -7.18 15.01 -0.36
C LEU A 150 -6.85 15.98 0.77
N VAL A 151 -6.80 17.28 0.46
CA VAL A 151 -6.61 18.32 1.48
C VAL A 151 -7.77 18.33 2.47
N ALA A 152 -9.02 18.27 1.99
CA ALA A 152 -10.21 18.21 2.83
C ALA A 152 -10.19 16.96 3.73
N LEU A 153 -9.95 15.78 3.14
CA LEU A 153 -9.83 14.52 3.87
C LEU A 153 -8.79 14.60 5.00
N ARG A 154 -7.61 15.15 4.74
CA ARG A 154 -6.55 15.31 5.75
C ARG A 154 -6.90 16.34 6.83
N LYS A 155 -7.71 17.36 6.51
CA LYS A 155 -8.16 18.37 7.46
C LYS A 155 -9.21 17.82 8.42
N GLU A 156 -10.14 17.02 7.89
CA GLU A 156 -11.17 16.34 8.68
C GLU A 156 -10.54 15.27 9.57
N ASN A 157 -9.63 14.48 9.00
CA ASN A 157 -8.91 13.43 9.71
C ASN A 157 -7.68 13.99 10.40
N LYS A 158 -7.91 14.74 11.49
CA LYS A 158 -6.90 15.37 12.38
C LYS A 158 -5.97 14.35 13.04
N LYS A 159 -5.17 13.64 12.24
CA LYS A 159 -4.15 12.73 12.75
C LYS A 159 -3.08 13.53 13.45
N GLU A 160 -2.64 13.01 14.59
CA GLU A 160 -1.52 13.58 15.30
C GLU A 160 -0.30 13.69 14.37
N PRO A 161 0.35 14.86 14.31
CA PRO A 161 1.59 15.02 13.57
C PRO A 161 2.62 14.00 14.03
N LEU A 162 3.45 13.54 13.08
CA LEU A 162 4.62 12.74 13.45
C LEU A 162 5.54 13.56 14.37
N PRO A 163 6.22 12.92 15.34
CA PRO A 163 7.18 13.60 16.21
C PRO A 163 8.26 14.31 15.40
N LYS A 164 8.75 15.45 15.91
CA LYS A 164 9.85 16.17 15.27
C LYS A 164 11.16 15.44 15.53
N TYR A 165 11.89 15.12 14.46
CA TYR A 165 13.19 14.42 14.53
C TYR A 165 14.34 15.42 14.71
N THR A 166 15.28 15.08 15.60
CA THR A 166 16.52 15.85 15.82
C THR A 166 17.71 14.90 15.95
N PRO A 167 18.84 15.16 15.26
CA PRO A 167 19.11 16.34 14.43
C PRO A 167 18.35 16.30 13.09
N LYS A 168 18.09 17.49 12.53
CA LYS A 168 17.56 17.59 11.16
C LYS A 168 18.69 17.30 10.18
N LEU A 169 18.43 16.48 9.18
CA LEU A 169 19.34 16.33 8.05
C LEU A 169 19.54 17.69 7.36
N SER A 170 20.78 18.03 7.03
CA SER A 170 21.07 19.15 6.14
C SER A 170 20.53 18.81 4.75
N LYS A 171 19.83 19.73 4.12
CA LYS A 171 19.32 19.51 2.77
C LYS A 171 20.51 19.41 1.80
N GLY A 172 20.67 18.26 1.12
CA GLY A 172 21.52 18.16 -0.09
C GLY A 172 20.96 19.00 -1.25
N ALA A 173 21.72 19.23 -2.32
CA ALA A 173 21.47 20.29 -3.31
C ALA A 173 20.85 19.86 -4.66
N ASP A 174 20.63 18.58 -4.93
CA ASP A 174 20.15 18.14 -6.26
C ASP A 174 18.61 18.05 -6.34
N ALA A 175 18.02 18.75 -7.31
CA ALA A 175 16.58 18.80 -7.59
C ALA A 175 16.12 17.75 -8.61
N SER A 176 17.06 17.08 -9.30
CA SER A 176 16.76 16.00 -10.26
C SER A 176 16.41 14.66 -9.59
N VAL A 177 16.53 14.61 -8.27
CA VAL A 177 16.37 13.38 -7.48
C VAL A 177 15.08 13.44 -6.67
N VAL A 178 14.21 12.44 -6.85
CA VAL A 178 13.03 12.27 -5.99
C VAL A 178 13.52 11.91 -4.59
N ARG A 179 13.29 12.83 -3.63
CA ARG A 179 13.68 12.63 -2.23
C ARG A 179 12.56 11.96 -1.46
N ARG A 180 12.88 10.85 -0.81
CA ARG A 180 12.03 10.26 0.21
C ARG A 180 12.75 10.30 1.54
N SER A 181 12.27 11.17 2.43
CA SER A 181 12.72 11.22 3.83
C SER A 181 11.76 10.42 4.69
N GLN A 182 12.31 9.45 5.43
CA GLN A 182 11.57 8.73 6.46
C GLN A 182 12.18 9.03 7.83
N GLY A 183 11.33 9.45 8.77
CA GLY A 183 11.73 9.67 10.17
C GLY A 183 11.22 8.57 11.08
N PHE A 184 11.99 8.25 12.13
CA PHE A 184 11.69 7.18 13.08
C PHE A 184 11.53 7.73 14.50
N SER A 185 10.37 7.48 15.11
CA SER A 185 10.11 7.88 16.49
C SER A 185 10.13 6.66 17.37
N ILE A 186 11.05 6.64 18.34
CA ILE A 186 11.02 5.67 19.44
C ILE A 186 10.30 6.36 20.59
N GLU A 187 9.12 5.88 20.98
CA GLU A 187 8.51 6.29 22.24
C GLU A 187 9.36 5.75 23.40
N THR A 188 10.19 6.61 23.99
CA THR A 188 10.86 6.30 25.25
C THR A 188 9.88 6.55 26.39
N LYS A 189 9.34 5.51 27.01
CA LYS A 189 8.40 5.67 28.16
C LYS A 189 9.03 6.28 29.43
N LYS A 190 10.33 6.57 29.46
CA LYS A 190 11.01 7.35 30.51
C LYS A 190 12.37 7.85 29.99
N LYS A 191 12.82 9.02 30.45
CA LYS A 191 14.18 9.54 30.20
C LYS A 191 15.22 8.43 30.47
N GLY A 192 15.91 7.96 29.44
CA GLY A 192 17.19 7.25 29.58
C GLY A 192 17.22 5.72 29.51
N GLN A 193 16.17 5.02 29.06
CA GLN A 193 16.26 3.57 28.80
C GLN A 193 15.75 3.20 27.40
N CYS A 194 16.66 2.68 26.58
CA CYS A 194 16.32 1.93 25.38
C CYS A 194 15.88 0.53 25.81
N ILE A 195 14.61 0.20 25.64
CA ILE A 195 14.12 -1.16 25.80
C ILE A 195 14.59 -1.99 24.60
N ASN A 196 15.58 -2.84 24.83
CA ASN A 196 15.77 -4.03 24.01
C ASN A 196 14.51 -4.89 24.14
N GLY A 197 13.80 -5.09 23.03
CA GLY A 197 12.77 -6.10 22.91
C GLY A 197 11.39 -5.71 23.44
N ASP A 198 10.66 -4.85 22.72
CA ASP A 198 9.22 -5.01 22.55
C ASP A 198 8.68 -4.11 21.39
N LEU A 199 8.64 -4.65 20.17
CA LEU A 199 8.08 -3.98 18.99
C LEU A 199 6.58 -4.27 18.81
N ARG A 200 5.80 -4.28 19.90
CA ARG A 200 4.33 -4.46 19.87
C ARG A 200 3.54 -3.15 19.65
N GLY A 201 4.21 -2.04 19.31
CA GLY A 201 3.59 -0.75 19.03
C GLY A 201 3.66 -0.37 17.54
N THR A 202 2.58 0.17 16.99
CA THR A 202 2.49 0.67 15.61
C THR A 202 3.51 1.78 15.35
N CYS A 203 4.58 1.45 14.63
CA CYS A 203 5.57 2.44 14.19
C CYS A 203 4.91 3.33 13.11
N LYS A 204 4.71 4.63 13.39
CA LYS A 204 4.15 5.57 12.40
C LYS A 204 5.23 5.91 11.35
N TYR A 205 5.21 5.24 10.19
CA TYR A 205 6.12 5.52 9.06
C TYR A 205 5.59 6.65 8.16
N SER A 206 6.48 7.48 7.61
CA SER A 206 6.14 8.63 6.75
C SER A 206 6.33 8.39 5.24
N CYS A 207 6.34 7.14 4.78
CA CYS A 207 6.32 6.84 3.35
C CYS A 207 4.99 6.18 3.02
N VAL A 208 4.02 7.01 2.64
CA VAL A 208 2.68 6.61 2.20
C VAL A 208 1.95 5.72 3.22
N ARG A 209 1.37 6.37 4.25
CA ARG A 209 0.56 5.78 5.34
C ARG A 209 -0.06 4.42 4.96
N ARG A 210 0.57 3.34 5.44
CA ARG A 210 0.10 1.96 5.32
C ARG A 210 -1.16 1.80 6.14
N PHE A 211 -2.25 1.47 5.50
CA PHE A 211 -3.37 0.88 6.22
C PHE A 211 -3.05 -0.58 6.54
N VAL A 212 -3.37 -1.04 7.76
CA VAL A 212 -3.17 -2.42 8.26
C VAL A 212 -4.10 -2.60 9.46
N ALA A 213 -5.02 -3.58 9.47
CA ALA A 213 -5.83 -3.83 10.66
C ALA A 213 -6.24 -5.30 10.87
N ALA A 214 -5.47 -6.04 11.67
CA ALA A 214 -5.93 -7.18 12.47
C ALA A 214 -4.90 -7.49 13.57
N PRO A 215 -5.30 -7.82 14.81
CA PRO A 215 -4.39 -8.39 15.81
C PRO A 215 -4.00 -9.83 15.43
N TYR A 216 -2.74 -10.20 15.69
CA TYR A 216 -2.12 -11.44 15.23
C TYR A 216 -2.94 -12.71 15.57
N GLY A 217 -3.40 -13.43 14.55
CA GLY A 217 -4.04 -14.75 14.66
C GLY A 217 -3.55 -15.65 13.52
N LYS A 218 -3.37 -16.94 13.78
CA LYS A 218 -2.89 -17.93 12.79
C LYS A 218 -3.86 -18.03 11.61
N SER A 219 -3.41 -17.71 10.40
CA SER A 219 -4.16 -17.99 9.17
C SER A 219 -3.99 -19.47 8.78
N PRO A 220 -5.07 -20.25 8.58
CA PRO A 220 -4.98 -21.55 7.92
C PRO A 220 -4.68 -21.36 6.43
N GLY A 221 -4.03 -22.34 5.80
CA GLY A 221 -3.69 -22.31 4.38
C GLY A 221 -4.91 -22.05 3.47
N GLY A 222 -4.70 -21.34 2.35
CA GLY A 222 -5.76 -20.98 1.42
C GLY A 222 -5.23 -20.34 0.14
N HIS A 223 -6.14 -20.07 -0.80
CA HIS A 223 -5.84 -19.56 -2.13
C HIS A 223 -5.72 -18.03 -2.15
N MET A 224 -4.80 -17.52 -2.97
CA MET A 224 -4.62 -16.10 -3.30
C MET A 224 -5.24 -15.85 -4.67
N VAL A 225 -6.07 -14.81 -4.78
CA VAL A 225 -6.63 -14.35 -6.06
C VAL A 225 -6.00 -13.04 -6.46
N VAL A 226 -5.59 -12.96 -7.73
CA VAL A 226 -5.09 -11.74 -8.35
C VAL A 226 -6.20 -11.17 -9.22
N VAL A 227 -6.63 -9.96 -8.91
CA VAL A 227 -7.70 -9.28 -9.65
C VAL A 227 -7.04 -8.46 -10.75
N HIS A 228 -7.39 -8.77 -12.00
CA HIS A 228 -6.95 -8.04 -13.18
C HIS A 228 -8.12 -7.30 -13.82
N TYR A 229 -7.82 -6.15 -14.41
CA TYR A 229 -8.77 -5.43 -15.25
C TYR A 229 -8.64 -5.92 -16.69
N GLY A 230 -9.74 -6.37 -17.28
CA GLY A 230 -9.85 -6.67 -18.71
C GLY A 230 -11.25 -6.30 -19.19
N PRO A 231 -11.40 -5.82 -20.46
CA PRO A 231 -12.72 -5.65 -21.03
C PRO A 231 -13.45 -7.01 -21.09
N PRO A 232 -14.80 -7.02 -21.05
CA PRO A 232 -15.57 -8.26 -21.12
C PRO A 232 -15.15 -9.09 -22.35
N GLY A 233 -14.59 -10.29 -22.12
CA GLY A 233 -14.22 -11.23 -23.18
C GLY A 233 -12.75 -11.28 -23.62
N GLU A 234 -11.84 -10.47 -23.06
CA GLU A 234 -10.40 -10.51 -23.41
C GLU A 234 -9.51 -11.27 -22.41
N ILE A 235 -10.12 -11.83 -21.37
CA ILE A 235 -9.46 -12.63 -20.32
C ILE A 235 -9.56 -14.10 -20.73
N GLY A 236 -8.84 -14.43 -21.80
CA GLY A 236 -8.83 -15.72 -22.47
C GLY A 236 -7.46 -16.35 -22.57
#